data_AF-A0A1V6K7J1-F1
#
_entry.id   AF-A0A1V6K7J1-F1
#
_cell.length_a   1.000
_cell.length_b   1.000
_cell.length_c   1.000
_cell.angle_alpha   90.00
_cell.angle_beta   90.00
_cell.angle_gamma   90.00
#
_symmetry.space_group_name_H-M   'P 1'
#
loop_
_entity.id
_entity.type
_entity.pdbx_description
1 polymer ?
#
loop_
_entity_poly.entity_id
_entity_poly.type
_entity_poly.pdbx_seq_one_letter_code
_entity_poly.pdbx_strand_id
1 'polypeptide(L)'
;MGREGFVVNIEAYEHPTALVEFGDDGRQNEILLVIDWAGRTISVVTRERFDYADEAWLRNQTDIYDLPPNVDATLLRDWVEQEVVPRAQPLAEAFEIVSRNGKQWGEFPGMEAERRGFHVWMSIHAEPPQHDLEIWGVREWVDLGELIDLGLTPDIPDEGLETLADNLLSIAAFHQVVLVGGKEAVVEYLRELRDTLGESPLWGGRTSPPREPDCYHIRGYEVLEGTVKPHGNSAHVTVPRKHLGKRVKVVTLEP
;
A
#
# COMPACT_ATOMS: atom_id res chain seq x y z
N MET A 1 -40.21 -18.40 0.41
CA MET A 1 -38.88 -18.34 1.06
C MET A 1 -38.10 -17.27 0.34
N GLY A 2 -37.78 -16.16 1.02
CA GLY A 2 -36.93 -15.13 0.42
C GLY A 2 -35.57 -15.73 0.10
N ARG A 3 -35.09 -15.55 -1.12
CA ARG A 3 -33.75 -16.01 -1.49
C ARG A 3 -32.76 -15.14 -0.72
N GLU A 4 -32.00 -15.74 0.20
CA GLU A 4 -30.96 -15.03 0.93
C GLU A 4 -29.83 -14.67 -0.05
N GLY A 5 -29.66 -13.36 -0.25
CA GLY A 5 -28.57 -12.80 -1.05
C GLY A 5 -27.22 -12.95 -0.36
N PHE A 6 -26.15 -12.71 -1.10
CA PHE A 6 -24.82 -12.58 -0.50
C PHE A 6 -24.78 -11.49 0.56
N VAL A 7 -24.08 -11.77 1.67
CA VAL A 7 -23.68 -10.75 2.64
C VAL A 7 -22.29 -10.27 2.26
N VAL A 8 -22.16 -8.98 1.93
CA VAL A 8 -20.85 -8.34 1.71
C VAL A 8 -20.32 -7.88 3.06
N ASN A 9 -19.34 -8.62 3.59
CA ASN A 9 -18.65 -8.33 4.84
C ASN A 9 -17.33 -7.62 4.56
N ILE A 10 -17.44 -6.43 3.96
CA ILE A 10 -16.32 -5.52 3.69
C ILE A 10 -16.66 -4.22 4.43
N GLU A 11 -15.71 -3.73 5.22
CA GLU A 11 -15.90 -2.51 5.99
C GLU A 11 -16.07 -1.29 5.07
N ALA A 12 -16.73 -0.26 5.59
CA ALA A 12 -16.74 1.05 4.96
C ALA A 12 -15.46 1.78 5.36
N TYR A 13 -14.39 1.55 4.59
CA TYR A 13 -13.09 2.16 4.86
C TYR A 13 -13.12 3.68 4.63
N GLU A 14 -12.50 4.42 5.54
CA GLU A 14 -12.41 5.89 5.44
C GLU A 14 -11.23 6.36 4.56
N HIS A 15 -10.27 5.47 4.28
CA HIS A 15 -9.03 5.78 3.57
C HIS A 15 -8.74 4.77 2.46
N PRO A 16 -8.23 5.21 1.28
CA PRO A 16 -7.91 4.31 0.18
C PRO A 16 -6.90 3.21 0.54
N THR A 17 -6.00 3.50 1.49
CA THR A 17 -4.92 2.62 1.96
C THR A 17 -5.34 1.64 3.05
N ALA A 18 -6.61 1.58 3.45
CA ALA A 18 -7.00 0.84 4.65
C ALA A 18 -6.74 -0.68 4.59
N LEU A 19 -6.45 -1.22 3.40
CA LEU A 19 -6.08 -2.61 3.16
C LEU A 19 -4.57 -2.83 2.93
N VAL A 20 -3.77 -1.78 3.07
CA VAL A 20 -2.33 -1.88 2.86
C VAL A 20 -1.65 -2.22 4.17
N GLU A 21 -1.22 -3.47 4.29
CA GLU A 21 -0.44 -4.00 5.41
C GLU A 21 0.89 -4.56 4.91
N PHE A 22 1.93 -4.54 5.74
CA PHE A 22 3.25 -5.08 5.40
C PHE A 22 3.61 -6.26 6.29
N GLY A 23 4.27 -7.26 5.70
CA GLY A 23 4.87 -8.39 6.42
C GLY A 23 6.23 -8.03 7.01
N ASP A 24 6.82 -9.00 7.72
CA ASP A 24 8.12 -8.83 8.41
C ASP A 24 9.28 -8.56 7.43
N ASP A 25 9.10 -8.89 6.15
CA ASP A 25 10.07 -8.67 5.07
C ASP A 25 9.92 -7.31 4.36
N GLY A 26 8.99 -6.47 4.82
CA GLY A 26 8.67 -5.16 4.23
C GLY A 26 7.90 -5.26 2.91
N ARG A 27 7.45 -6.44 2.47
CA ARG A 27 6.56 -6.54 1.33
C ARG A 27 5.12 -6.32 1.76
N GLN A 28 4.34 -5.71 0.87
CA GLN A 28 2.92 -5.59 1.09
C GLN A 28 2.30 -6.99 1.12
N ASN A 29 1.47 -7.22 2.12
CA ASN A 29 0.64 -8.41 2.25
C ASN A 29 -0.27 -8.56 1.03
N GLU A 30 -0.58 -9.80 0.69
CA GLU A 30 -1.56 -10.10 -0.35
C GLU A 30 -2.94 -9.58 0.09
N ILE A 31 -3.62 -8.87 -0.80
CA ILE A 31 -5.01 -8.46 -0.60
C ILE A 31 -5.88 -9.46 -1.35
N LEU A 32 -6.70 -10.21 -0.62
CA LEU A 32 -7.47 -11.32 -1.17
C LEU A 32 -8.96 -11.03 -1.03
N LEU A 33 -9.71 -11.19 -2.13
CA LEU A 33 -11.17 -11.29 -2.10
C LEU A 33 -11.56 -12.74 -1.83
N VAL A 34 -12.33 -12.98 -0.78
CA VAL A 34 -12.75 -14.30 -0.33
C VAL A 34 -14.25 -14.44 -0.45
N ILE A 35 -14.70 -15.44 -1.21
CA ILE A 35 -16.10 -15.82 -1.37
C ILE A 35 -16.32 -17.14 -0.63
N ASP A 36 -17.01 -17.10 0.51
CA ASP A 36 -17.52 -18.30 1.18
C ASP A 36 -18.90 -18.61 0.62
N TRP A 37 -18.97 -19.71 -0.15
CA TRP A 37 -20.21 -20.14 -0.79
C TRP A 37 -21.19 -20.78 0.19
N ALA A 38 -20.68 -21.45 1.24
CA ALA A 38 -21.51 -22.07 2.26
C ALA A 38 -22.10 -21.02 3.20
N GLY A 39 -21.30 -20.05 3.62
CA GLY A 39 -21.72 -18.89 4.42
C GLY A 39 -22.45 -17.81 3.61
N ARG A 40 -22.39 -17.87 2.27
CA ARG A 40 -22.88 -16.82 1.35
C ARG A 40 -22.31 -15.45 1.71
N THR A 41 -21.02 -15.39 2.03
CA THR A 41 -20.33 -14.15 2.38
C THR A 41 -19.22 -13.81 1.40
N ILE A 42 -19.09 -12.53 1.05
CA ILE A 42 -17.92 -12.00 0.36
C ILE A 42 -17.18 -11.09 1.33
N SER A 43 -15.89 -11.32 1.51
CA SER A 43 -15.03 -10.56 2.42
C SER A 43 -13.70 -10.25 1.76
N VAL A 44 -12.94 -9.35 2.37
CA VAL A 44 -11.56 -9.05 1.99
C VAL A 44 -10.66 -9.35 3.17
N VAL A 45 -9.52 -9.96 2.89
CA VAL A 45 -8.50 -10.25 3.88
C VAL A 45 -7.13 -9.82 3.37
N THR A 46 -6.35 -9.26 4.28
CA THR A 46 -4.92 -8.93 4.13
C THR A 46 -4.12 -10.04 4.80
N ARG A 47 -3.20 -10.68 4.07
CA ARG A 47 -2.37 -11.76 4.62
C ARG A 47 -0.94 -11.71 4.12
N GLU A 48 0.01 -11.89 5.02
CA GLU A 48 1.43 -12.01 4.68
C GLU A 48 1.70 -13.24 3.81
N ARG A 49 1.01 -14.35 4.09
CA ARG A 49 1.07 -15.56 3.27
C ARG A 49 -0.25 -16.31 3.28
N PHE A 50 -0.74 -16.64 2.09
CA PHE A 50 -1.90 -17.51 1.98
C PHE A 50 -1.59 -18.97 2.36
N ASP A 51 -2.49 -19.58 3.14
CA ASP A 51 -2.40 -21.00 3.50
C ASP A 51 -3.14 -21.86 2.46
N TYR A 52 -2.39 -22.32 1.46
CA TYR A 52 -2.90 -23.25 0.45
C TYR A 52 -3.28 -24.63 1.00
N ALA A 53 -3.06 -24.91 2.28
CA ALA A 53 -3.53 -26.13 2.94
C ALA A 53 -4.95 -26.00 3.50
N ASP A 54 -5.58 -24.83 3.41
CA ASP A 54 -6.95 -24.62 3.88
C ASP A 54 -7.93 -25.59 3.18
N GLU A 55 -8.61 -26.41 3.99
CA GLU A 55 -9.49 -27.45 3.47
C GLU A 55 -10.74 -26.90 2.77
N ALA A 56 -11.22 -25.71 3.15
CA ALA A 56 -12.41 -25.12 2.56
C ALA A 56 -12.14 -24.66 1.12
N TRP A 57 -10.98 -24.05 0.90
CA TRP A 57 -10.49 -23.72 -0.45
C TRP A 57 -10.28 -24.99 -1.28
N LEU A 58 -9.53 -25.97 -0.76
CA LEU A 58 -9.25 -27.23 -1.48
C LEU A 58 -10.50 -28.03 -1.83
N ARG A 59 -11.61 -27.80 -1.12
CA ARG A 59 -12.88 -28.51 -1.31
C ARG A 59 -13.95 -27.65 -1.98
N ASN A 60 -13.57 -26.55 -2.63
CA ASN A 60 -14.47 -25.65 -3.38
C ASN A 60 -15.61 -25.05 -2.54
N GLN A 61 -15.44 -24.97 -1.22
CA GLN A 61 -16.41 -24.33 -0.33
C GLN A 61 -16.16 -22.82 -0.25
N THR A 62 -14.91 -22.43 -0.50
CA THR A 62 -14.48 -21.03 -0.56
C THR A 62 -13.74 -20.83 -1.87
N ASP A 63 -13.97 -19.69 -2.52
CA ASP A 63 -13.13 -19.19 -3.61
C ASP A 63 -12.34 -17.95 -3.18
N ILE A 64 -11.14 -17.77 -3.70
CA ILE A 64 -10.18 -16.73 -3.31
C ILE A 64 -9.55 -16.16 -4.56
N TYR A 65 -9.44 -14.84 -4.61
CA TYR A 65 -8.90 -14.11 -5.73
C TYR A 65 -7.95 -13.02 -5.26
N ASP A 66 -6.77 -12.97 -5.86
CA ASP A 66 -5.82 -11.89 -5.62
C ASP A 66 -6.37 -10.57 -6.17
N LEU A 67 -6.40 -9.54 -5.33
CA LEU A 67 -6.67 -8.17 -5.75
C LEU A 67 -5.35 -7.44 -6.02
N PRO A 68 -5.35 -6.41 -6.88
CA PRO A 68 -4.18 -5.57 -7.10
C PRO A 68 -3.67 -4.94 -5.79
N PRO A 69 -2.34 -4.74 -5.66
CA PRO A 69 -1.76 -4.19 -4.43
C PRO A 69 -2.19 -2.75 -4.13
N ASN A 70 -2.63 -2.00 -5.15
CA ASN A 70 -3.09 -0.62 -5.03
C ASN A 70 -4.62 -0.48 -5.06
N VAL A 71 -5.35 -1.51 -4.63
CA VAL A 71 -6.83 -1.45 -4.59
C VAL A 71 -7.30 -0.31 -3.69
N ASP A 72 -8.25 0.49 -4.17
CA ASP A 72 -8.85 1.56 -3.37
C ASP A 72 -9.90 0.96 -2.43
N ALA A 73 -9.55 0.88 -1.14
CA ALA A 73 -10.40 0.31 -0.11
C ALA A 73 -11.74 1.06 0.04
N THR A 74 -11.77 2.38 -0.20
CA THR A 74 -12.99 3.20 -0.02
C THR A 74 -14.06 2.88 -1.05
N LEU A 75 -13.66 2.40 -2.23
CA LEU A 75 -14.55 2.07 -3.34
C LEU A 75 -14.79 0.57 -3.49
N LEU A 76 -14.04 -0.25 -2.76
CA LEU A 76 -14.00 -1.69 -2.96
C LEU A 76 -15.33 -2.36 -2.65
N ARG A 77 -15.99 -1.95 -1.55
CA ARG A 77 -17.29 -2.50 -1.17
C ARG A 77 -18.34 -2.29 -2.26
N ASP A 78 -18.44 -1.06 -2.77
CA ASP A 78 -19.39 -0.70 -3.83
C ASP A 78 -19.12 -1.49 -5.11
N TRP A 79 -17.84 -1.64 -5.47
CA TRP A 79 -17.44 -2.46 -6.61
C TRP A 79 -17.83 -3.94 -6.43
N VAL A 80 -17.62 -4.52 -5.24
CA VAL A 80 -18.04 -5.89 -4.94
C VAL A 80 -19.55 -6.03 -5.06
N GLU A 81 -20.32 -5.11 -4.48
CA GLU A 81 -21.79 -5.12 -4.53
C GLU A 81 -22.33 -4.97 -5.96
N GLN A 82 -21.67 -4.16 -6.81
CA GLN A 82 -22.14 -3.87 -8.17
C GLN A 82 -21.65 -4.85 -9.23
N GLU A 83 -20.42 -5.35 -9.11
CA GLU A 83 -19.80 -6.18 -10.15
C GLU A 83 -19.70 -7.64 -9.75
N VAL A 84 -19.25 -7.93 -8.52
CA VAL A 84 -18.99 -9.32 -8.09
C VAL A 84 -20.28 -10.01 -7.67
N VAL A 85 -21.08 -9.41 -6.79
CA VAL A 85 -22.31 -10.01 -6.25
C VAL A 85 -23.28 -10.43 -7.36
N PRO A 86 -23.60 -9.60 -8.38
CA PRO A 86 -24.56 -10.01 -9.41
C PRO A 86 -24.10 -11.21 -10.25
N ARG A 87 -22.79 -11.39 -10.40
CA ARG A 87 -22.18 -12.52 -11.13
C ARG A 87 -22.08 -13.77 -10.26
N ALA A 88 -21.79 -13.60 -8.98
CA ALA A 88 -21.70 -14.70 -8.01
C ALA A 88 -23.08 -15.21 -7.58
N GLN A 89 -24.11 -14.36 -7.56
CA GLN A 89 -25.43 -14.71 -7.02
C GLN A 89 -26.07 -15.94 -7.69
N PRO A 90 -26.10 -16.09 -9.04
CA PRO A 90 -26.61 -17.30 -9.67
C PRO A 90 -25.84 -18.57 -9.27
N LEU A 91 -24.52 -18.45 -9.08
CA LEU A 91 -23.68 -19.55 -8.65
C LEU A 91 -23.99 -19.95 -7.21
N ALA A 92 -24.19 -18.98 -6.31
CA ALA A 92 -24.58 -19.25 -4.92
C ALA A 92 -26.00 -19.83 -4.81
N GLU A 93 -26.91 -19.51 -5.72
CA GLU A 93 -28.24 -20.14 -5.78
C GLU A 93 -28.15 -21.63 -6.15
N ALA A 94 -27.19 -22.01 -6.99
CA ALA A 94 -26.94 -23.39 -7.40
C ALA A 94 -25.95 -24.12 -6.48
N PHE A 95 -25.30 -23.44 -5.54
CA PHE A 95 -24.26 -24.04 -4.71
C PHE A 95 -24.83 -25.10 -3.76
N GLU A 96 -24.18 -26.26 -3.73
CA GLU A 96 -24.54 -27.37 -2.85
C GLU A 96 -23.30 -27.98 -2.20
N ILE A 97 -23.44 -28.39 -0.92
CA ILE A 97 -22.44 -29.20 -0.24
C ILE A 97 -22.79 -30.68 -0.41
N VAL A 98 -21.92 -31.43 -1.06
CA VAL A 98 -22.05 -32.87 -1.29
C VAL A 98 -21.00 -33.66 -0.52
N SER A 99 -21.41 -34.81 0.02
CA SER A 99 -20.52 -35.70 0.76
C SER A 99 -19.97 -36.79 -0.16
N ARG A 100 -18.64 -36.88 -0.27
CA ARG A 100 -17.91 -37.90 -1.04
C ARG A 100 -16.84 -38.52 -0.14
N ASN A 101 -16.91 -39.84 0.08
CA ASN A 101 -15.97 -40.60 0.91
C ASN A 101 -15.77 -39.99 2.32
N GLY A 102 -16.84 -39.52 2.95
CA GLY A 102 -16.80 -38.92 4.30
C GLY A 102 -16.26 -37.49 4.34
N LYS A 103 -15.98 -36.86 3.20
CA LYS A 103 -15.55 -35.45 3.08
C LYS A 103 -16.62 -34.62 2.37
N GLN A 104 -16.74 -33.36 2.74
CA GLN A 104 -17.71 -32.40 2.16
C GLN A 104 -17.06 -31.56 1.06
N TRP A 105 -17.73 -31.44 -0.07
CA TRP A 105 -17.28 -30.70 -1.25
C TRP A 105 -18.34 -29.70 -1.68
N GLY A 106 -17.91 -28.50 -2.06
CA GLY A 106 -18.77 -27.52 -2.72
C GLY A 106 -18.90 -27.80 -4.22
N GLU A 107 -20.13 -27.89 -4.70
CA GLU A 107 -20.46 -28.11 -6.11
C GLU A 107 -21.49 -27.11 -6.61
N PHE A 108 -21.55 -26.95 -7.93
CA PHE A 108 -22.39 -25.96 -8.62
C PHE A 108 -23.16 -26.65 -9.74
N PRO A 109 -24.09 -27.56 -9.41
CA PRO A 109 -24.70 -28.46 -10.38
C PRO A 109 -25.41 -27.68 -11.49
N GLY A 110 -25.00 -27.93 -12.74
CA GLY A 110 -25.59 -27.30 -13.93
C GLY A 110 -25.16 -25.85 -14.16
N MET A 111 -24.18 -25.35 -13.41
CA MET A 111 -23.60 -24.00 -13.53
C MET A 111 -22.07 -24.04 -13.73
N GLU A 112 -21.52 -25.18 -14.16
CA GLU A 112 -20.07 -25.39 -14.25
C GLU A 112 -19.43 -24.51 -15.32
N ALA A 113 -20.16 -24.16 -16.38
CA ALA A 113 -19.67 -23.27 -17.44
C ALA A 113 -19.65 -21.82 -16.95
N GLU A 114 -20.70 -21.39 -16.27
CA GLU A 114 -20.86 -20.09 -15.63
C GLU A 114 -19.80 -19.90 -14.55
N ARG A 115 -19.56 -20.92 -13.72
CA ARG A 115 -18.49 -20.90 -12.72
C ARG A 115 -17.12 -20.69 -13.36
N ARG A 116 -16.79 -21.45 -14.42
CA ARG A 116 -15.54 -21.22 -15.17
C ARG A 116 -15.49 -19.81 -15.75
N GLY A 117 -16.59 -19.31 -16.30
CA GLY A 117 -16.69 -17.94 -16.81
C GLY A 117 -16.42 -16.90 -15.73
N PHE A 118 -16.95 -17.12 -14.52
CA PHE A 118 -16.72 -16.26 -13.37
C PHE A 118 -15.25 -16.25 -12.94
N HIS A 119 -14.58 -17.42 -12.84
CA HIS A 119 -13.14 -17.47 -12.56
C HIS A 119 -12.32 -16.75 -13.62
N VAL A 120 -12.63 -16.96 -14.91
CA VAL A 120 -11.94 -16.26 -16.01
C VAL A 120 -12.15 -14.76 -15.92
N TRP A 121 -13.38 -14.32 -15.62
CA TRP A 121 -13.67 -12.92 -15.44
C TRP A 121 -12.86 -12.34 -14.27
N MET A 122 -12.87 -12.96 -13.09
CA MET A 122 -12.07 -12.53 -11.95
C MET A 122 -10.58 -12.43 -12.26
N SER A 123 -10.02 -13.37 -13.03
CA SER A 123 -8.58 -13.40 -13.31
C SER A 123 -8.12 -12.47 -14.44
N ILE A 124 -9.01 -12.07 -15.37
CA ILE A 124 -8.60 -11.37 -16.61
C ILE A 124 -9.34 -10.05 -16.81
N HIS A 125 -10.60 -9.97 -16.41
CA HIS A 125 -11.52 -8.90 -16.78
C HIS A 125 -12.04 -8.10 -15.60
N ALA A 126 -11.87 -8.58 -14.38
CA ALA A 126 -12.20 -7.82 -13.19
C ALA A 126 -11.27 -6.61 -13.07
N GLU A 127 -11.87 -5.43 -12.98
CA GLU A 127 -11.18 -4.16 -12.79
C GLU A 127 -11.58 -3.61 -11.42
N PRO A 128 -11.03 -4.14 -10.32
CA PRO A 128 -11.27 -3.57 -9.00
C PRO A 128 -10.73 -2.14 -8.96
N PRO A 129 -11.37 -1.25 -8.17
CA PRO A 129 -10.97 0.15 -8.09
C PRO A 129 -9.55 0.24 -7.56
N GLN A 130 -8.74 1.11 -8.14
CA GLN A 130 -7.35 1.28 -7.77
C GLN A 130 -7.09 2.74 -7.43
N HIS A 131 -6.24 2.96 -6.44
CA HIS A 131 -5.76 4.27 -6.06
C HIS A 131 -4.40 4.57 -6.71
N ASP A 132 -4.10 5.85 -6.91
CA ASP A 132 -2.85 6.32 -7.55
C ASP A 132 -1.65 6.44 -6.58
N LEU A 133 -1.79 5.93 -5.36
CA LEU A 133 -0.80 6.12 -4.29
C LEU A 133 0.54 5.50 -4.63
N GLU A 134 1.60 6.22 -4.26
CA GLU A 134 2.96 5.76 -4.47
C GLU A 134 3.44 4.98 -3.23
N ILE A 135 3.99 3.79 -3.44
CA ILE A 135 4.61 2.97 -2.38
C ILE A 135 6.09 3.32 -2.34
N TRP A 136 6.60 3.69 -1.16
CA TRP A 136 7.96 4.18 -0.98
C TRP A 136 8.70 3.49 0.17
N GLY A 137 10.00 3.26 0.02
CA GLY A 137 10.87 2.93 1.16
C GLY A 137 11.00 4.12 2.12
N VAL A 138 11.04 3.87 3.44
CA VAL A 138 11.19 4.94 4.46
C VAL A 138 12.37 5.85 4.14
N ARG A 139 13.54 5.28 3.83
CA ARG A 139 14.78 6.05 3.53
C ARG A 139 14.70 6.88 2.26
N GLU A 140 13.83 6.48 1.33
CA GLU A 140 13.69 7.12 0.03
C GLU A 140 12.74 8.31 0.10
N TRP A 141 11.77 8.23 1.01
CA TRP A 141 10.74 9.25 1.19
C TRP A 141 11.10 10.29 2.26
N VAL A 142 11.72 9.86 3.37
CA VAL A 142 11.98 10.73 4.52
C VAL A 142 13.28 11.52 4.35
N ASP A 143 13.18 12.85 4.39
CA ASP A 143 14.31 13.77 4.37
C ASP A 143 14.87 14.06 5.78
N LEU A 144 16.19 14.04 5.94
CA LEU A 144 16.84 14.27 7.24
C LEU A 144 16.65 15.71 7.76
N GLY A 145 16.59 16.70 6.87
CA GLY A 145 16.32 18.08 7.26
C GLY A 145 14.93 18.24 7.86
N GLU A 146 13.92 17.66 7.19
CA GLU A 146 12.54 17.62 7.71
C GLU A 146 12.45 16.89 9.05
N LEU A 147 13.19 15.79 9.23
CA LEU A 147 13.24 15.08 10.50
C LEU A 147 13.79 15.91 11.65
N ILE A 148 14.87 16.66 11.41
CA ILE A 148 15.45 17.56 12.41
C ILE A 148 14.45 18.66 12.77
N ASP A 149 13.77 19.24 11.77
CA ASP A 149 12.74 20.26 11.98
C ASP A 149 11.51 19.71 12.74
N LEU A 150 11.18 18.44 12.53
CA LEU A 150 10.14 17.72 13.27
C LEU A 150 10.58 17.27 14.68
N GLY A 151 11.85 17.48 15.05
CA GLY A 151 12.35 17.27 16.40
C GLY A 151 13.25 16.04 16.59
N LEU A 152 13.77 15.42 15.52
CA LEU A 152 14.80 14.38 15.65
C LEU A 152 16.09 14.99 16.22
N THR A 153 16.46 14.56 17.43
CA THR A 153 17.73 14.92 18.08
C THR A 153 18.46 13.66 18.58
N PRO A 154 19.79 13.69 18.80
CA PRO A 154 20.51 12.51 19.29
C PRO A 154 20.10 12.02 20.68
N ASP A 155 19.53 12.90 21.50
CA ASP A 155 19.07 12.64 22.85
C ASP A 155 17.58 12.33 22.94
N ILE A 156 16.86 12.29 21.81
CA ILE A 156 15.44 11.94 21.79
C ILE A 156 15.25 10.51 22.35
N PRO A 157 14.37 10.32 23.36
CA PRO A 157 14.09 9.00 23.89
C PRO A 157 13.34 8.15 22.87
N ASP A 158 13.35 6.83 23.04
CA ASP A 158 12.64 5.91 22.13
C ASP A 158 11.14 6.25 22.01
N GLU A 159 10.48 6.66 23.10
CA GLU A 159 9.09 7.13 23.09
C GLU A 159 8.88 8.36 22.17
N GLY A 160 9.89 9.23 22.10
CA GLY A 160 9.88 10.37 21.18
C GLY A 160 10.03 9.94 19.72
N LEU A 161 10.80 8.89 19.45
CA LEU A 161 10.91 8.30 18.10
C LEU A 161 9.60 7.66 17.65
N GLU A 162 8.89 6.97 18.55
CA GLU A 162 7.56 6.40 18.26
C GLU A 162 6.56 7.49 17.86
N THR A 163 6.57 8.62 18.57
CA THR A 163 5.72 9.78 18.27
C THR A 163 6.09 10.41 16.92
N LEU A 164 7.39 10.51 16.64
CA LEU A 164 7.89 11.03 15.36
C LEU A 164 7.51 10.11 14.19
N ALA A 165 7.53 8.79 14.40
CA ALA A 165 7.07 7.82 13.41
C ALA A 165 5.57 7.97 13.11
N ASP A 166 4.73 8.15 14.14
CA ASP A 166 3.29 8.41 13.95
C ASP A 166 3.03 9.68 13.13
N ASN A 167 3.81 10.74 13.40
CA ASN A 167 3.74 11.98 12.63
C ASN A 167 4.16 11.77 11.17
N LEU A 168 5.25 11.06 10.92
CA LEU A 168 5.70 10.74 9.57
C LEU A 168 4.68 9.90 8.79
N LEU A 169 4.07 8.89 9.42
CA LEU A 169 3.02 8.11 8.78
C LEU A 169 1.80 8.96 8.45
N SER A 170 1.44 9.90 9.34
CA SER A 170 0.36 10.85 9.08
C SER A 170 0.68 11.80 7.92
N ILE A 171 1.92 12.27 7.82
CA ILE A 171 2.40 13.10 6.70
C ILE A 171 2.43 12.26 5.41
N ALA A 172 2.92 11.01 5.45
CA ALA A 172 2.92 10.11 4.30
C ALA A 172 1.51 9.88 3.78
N ALA A 173 0.56 9.58 4.67
CA ALA A 173 -0.86 9.46 4.33
C ALA A 173 -1.42 10.76 3.72
N PHE A 174 -1.08 11.93 4.27
CA PHE A 174 -1.45 13.22 3.69
C PHE A 174 -0.88 13.41 2.28
N HIS A 175 0.36 12.99 2.06
CA HIS A 175 1.03 13.01 0.76
C HIS A 175 0.65 11.84 -0.15
N GLN A 176 -0.34 11.03 0.24
CA GLN A 176 -0.83 9.93 -0.57
C GLN A 176 0.29 8.89 -0.86
N VAL A 177 1.16 8.69 0.13
CA VAL A 177 2.27 7.74 0.13
C VAL A 177 2.09 6.70 1.21
N VAL A 178 2.39 5.45 0.88
CA VAL A 178 2.53 4.38 1.88
C VAL A 178 3.99 4.03 2.06
N LEU A 179 4.46 4.04 3.31
CA LEU A 179 5.82 3.68 3.67
C LEU A 179 5.95 2.17 3.91
N VAL A 180 6.88 1.56 3.18
CA VAL A 180 7.25 0.15 3.27
C VAL A 180 7.66 -0.21 4.70
N GLY A 181 7.07 -1.28 5.24
CA GLY A 181 7.36 -1.81 6.57
C GLY A 181 6.67 -1.05 7.72
N GLY A 182 5.76 -0.12 7.41
CA GLY A 182 4.89 0.51 8.39
C GLY A 182 5.64 1.29 9.48
N LYS A 183 5.04 1.33 10.67
CA LYS A 183 5.57 2.13 11.79
C LYS A 183 6.92 1.60 12.27
N GLU A 184 7.05 0.29 12.35
CA GLU A 184 8.24 -0.39 12.87
C GLU A 184 9.47 -0.05 12.02
N ALA A 185 9.35 -0.10 10.69
CA ALA A 185 10.43 0.29 9.79
C ALA A 185 10.77 1.78 9.87
N VAL A 186 9.77 2.64 10.08
CA VAL A 186 9.99 4.07 10.32
C VAL A 186 10.76 4.28 11.63
N VAL A 187 10.34 3.63 12.71
CA VAL A 187 11.00 3.72 14.02
C VAL A 187 12.43 3.17 13.95
N GLU A 188 12.65 2.04 13.28
CA GLU A 188 13.99 1.47 13.08
C GLU A 188 14.90 2.45 12.33
N TYR A 189 14.40 3.02 11.23
CA TYR A 189 15.14 4.04 10.48
C TYR A 189 15.45 5.28 11.32
N LEU A 190 14.48 5.75 12.13
CA LEU A 190 14.67 6.89 13.02
C LEU A 190 15.68 6.60 14.13
N ARG A 191 15.70 5.38 14.69
CA ARG A 191 16.70 4.93 15.66
C ARG A 191 18.10 4.92 15.05
N GLU A 192 18.25 4.33 13.87
CA GLU A 192 19.53 4.34 13.15
C GLU A 192 20.02 5.75 12.87
N LEU A 193 19.14 6.66 12.45
CA LEU A 193 19.48 8.05 12.22
C LEU A 193 19.88 8.76 13.51
N ARG A 194 19.13 8.58 14.61
CA ARG A 194 19.48 9.12 15.93
C ARG A 194 20.88 8.68 16.35
N ASP A 195 21.16 7.39 16.26
CA ASP A 195 22.43 6.81 16.69
C ASP A 195 23.58 7.35 15.81
N THR A 196 23.36 7.44 14.50
CA THR A 196 24.31 8.06 13.55
C THR A 196 24.55 9.55 13.87
N LEU A 197 23.53 10.29 14.26
CA LEU A 197 23.66 11.69 14.66
C LEU A 197 24.42 11.84 15.98
N GLY A 198 24.24 10.91 16.93
CA GLY A 198 24.97 10.86 18.20
C GLY A 198 26.47 10.55 18.05
N GLU A 199 26.84 9.76 17.03
CA GLU A 199 28.23 9.46 16.69
C GLU A 199 28.91 10.58 15.88
N SER A 200 28.15 11.55 15.36
CA SER A 200 28.68 12.64 14.53
C SER A 200 29.44 13.69 15.35
N PRO A 201 30.74 13.96 15.05
CA PRO A 201 31.52 15.01 15.71
C PRO A 201 30.96 16.43 15.53
N LEU A 202 30.05 16.62 14.56
CA LEU A 202 29.45 17.93 14.24
C LEU A 202 28.30 18.31 15.18
N TRP A 203 27.71 17.35 15.89
CA TRP A 203 26.61 17.61 16.83
C TRP A 203 27.09 17.81 18.28
N GLY A 204 28.29 17.32 18.62
CA GLY A 204 28.95 17.54 19.91
C GLY A 204 29.38 18.98 20.20
N GLY A 205 28.85 19.99 19.49
CA GLY A 205 29.25 21.39 19.68
C GLY A 205 28.61 22.45 18.78
N ARG A 206 27.38 22.29 18.27
CA ARG A 206 26.72 23.37 17.49
C ARG A 206 25.60 24.07 18.26
N THR A 207 25.91 25.27 18.76
CA THR A 207 25.06 26.43 18.47
C THR A 207 25.52 26.94 17.10
N SER A 208 24.68 26.86 16.07
CA SER A 208 24.93 27.57 14.81
C SER A 208 23.66 28.33 14.42
N PRO A 209 23.77 29.61 14.07
CA PRO A 209 22.59 30.39 13.67
C PRO A 209 22.07 29.86 12.33
N PRO A 210 20.77 30.02 12.03
CA PRO A 210 20.19 29.56 10.79
C PRO A 210 20.89 30.26 9.61
N ARG A 211 21.31 29.45 8.63
CA ARG A 211 21.90 29.95 7.38
C ARG A 211 20.74 30.20 6.42
N GLU A 212 20.54 31.45 5.99
CA GLU A 212 19.57 31.75 4.93
C GLU A 212 19.98 31.00 3.65
N PRO A 213 19.02 30.40 2.91
CA PRO A 213 19.33 29.74 1.65
C PRO A 213 19.75 30.77 0.59
N ASP A 214 20.89 30.52 -0.07
CA ASP A 214 21.34 31.30 -1.23
C ASP A 214 20.30 31.15 -2.34
N CYS A 215 19.54 32.22 -2.64
CA CYS A 215 18.45 32.18 -3.61
C CYS A 215 18.91 32.69 -4.98
N TYR A 216 19.00 31.80 -5.98
CA TYR A 216 19.45 32.13 -7.33
C TYR A 216 18.29 32.50 -8.27
N HIS A 217 18.46 33.59 -9.04
CA HIS A 217 17.46 34.07 -10.00
C HIS A 217 18.02 34.07 -11.43
N ILE A 218 17.40 33.29 -12.33
CA ILE A 218 17.69 33.32 -13.77
C ILE A 218 16.55 34.06 -14.48
N ARG A 219 16.89 35.18 -15.14
CA ARG A 219 15.88 36.06 -15.76
C ARG A 219 15.06 35.32 -16.82
N GLY A 220 13.75 35.22 -16.59
CA GLY A 220 12.80 34.59 -17.51
C GLY A 220 12.64 33.07 -17.34
N TYR A 221 13.18 32.48 -16.27
CA TYR A 221 13.06 31.06 -15.97
C TYR A 221 12.60 30.84 -14.53
N GLU A 222 11.75 29.83 -14.32
CA GLU A 222 11.47 29.27 -12.99
C GLU A 222 12.73 28.49 -12.57
N VAL A 223 13.30 28.82 -11.40
CA VAL A 223 14.48 28.15 -10.84
C VAL A 223 14.01 27.18 -9.77
N LEU A 224 14.42 25.92 -9.91
CA LEU A 224 14.23 24.88 -8.91
C LEU A 224 15.62 24.39 -8.50
N GLU A 225 15.93 24.49 -7.21
CA GLU A 225 17.19 23.99 -6.64
C GLU A 225 17.03 22.53 -6.23
N GLY A 226 18.04 21.73 -6.49
CA GLY A 226 18.03 20.32 -6.16
C GLY A 226 19.42 19.71 -6.27
N THR A 227 19.66 18.67 -5.46
CA THR A 227 20.93 17.95 -5.47
C THR A 227 20.88 16.84 -6.50
N VAL A 228 21.92 16.75 -7.33
CA VAL A 228 22.08 15.63 -8.27
C VAL A 228 22.40 14.36 -7.49
N LYS A 229 21.62 13.29 -7.69
CA LYS A 229 21.85 12.00 -7.02
C LYS A 229 22.56 11.01 -7.96
N PRO A 230 23.59 10.28 -7.50
CA PRO A 230 24.26 9.26 -8.31
C PRO A 230 23.32 8.07 -8.57
N HIS A 231 23.33 7.54 -9.79
CA HIS A 231 22.55 6.37 -10.19
C HIS A 231 23.39 5.50 -11.16
N GLY A 232 24.02 4.44 -10.65
CA GLY A 232 24.96 3.62 -11.43
C GLY A 232 26.13 4.46 -11.95
N ASN A 233 26.32 4.49 -13.27
CA ASN A 233 27.33 5.33 -13.94
C ASN A 233 26.79 6.71 -14.38
N SER A 234 25.53 7.03 -14.06
CA SER A 234 24.89 8.32 -14.38
C SER A 234 24.49 9.07 -13.10
N ALA A 235 23.99 10.28 -13.28
CA ALA A 235 23.48 11.10 -12.18
C ALA A 235 22.13 11.69 -12.61
N HIS A 236 21.14 11.63 -11.72
CA HIS A 236 19.76 12.02 -12.03
C HIS A 236 19.37 13.28 -11.24
N VAL A 237 18.54 14.10 -11.86
CA VAL A 237 17.89 15.26 -11.23
C VAL A 237 16.39 15.05 -11.32
N THR A 238 15.71 15.09 -10.17
CA THR A 238 14.25 14.96 -10.12
C THR A 238 13.61 16.26 -10.58
N VAL A 239 12.77 16.19 -11.61
CA VAL A 239 12.02 17.34 -12.13
C VAL A 239 10.53 17.11 -11.86
N PRO A 240 9.77 18.10 -11.37
CA PRO A 240 8.34 17.95 -11.13
C PRO A 240 7.57 17.49 -12.37
N ARG A 241 6.62 16.56 -12.21
CA ARG A 241 5.81 16.03 -13.32
C ARG A 241 5.08 17.12 -14.14
N LYS A 242 4.74 18.27 -13.55
CA LYS A 242 4.17 19.45 -14.26
C LYS A 242 5.09 20.05 -15.34
N HIS A 243 6.35 19.63 -15.39
CA HIS A 243 7.35 20.03 -16.38
C HIS A 243 7.66 18.94 -17.40
N LEU A 244 6.95 17.80 -17.37
CA LEU A 244 7.07 16.74 -18.37
C LEU A 244 6.81 17.32 -19.78
N GLY A 245 7.73 17.06 -20.71
CA GLY A 245 7.69 17.59 -22.08
C GLY A 245 8.17 19.04 -22.25
N LYS A 246 8.52 19.75 -21.16
CA LYS A 246 9.13 21.10 -21.24
C LYS A 246 10.64 21.01 -21.38
N ARG A 247 11.27 22.07 -21.91
CA ARG A 247 12.73 22.18 -21.96
C ARG A 247 13.28 22.58 -20.59
N VAL A 248 14.21 21.81 -20.06
CA VAL A 248 14.88 22.06 -18.77
C VAL A 248 16.35 22.41 -19.03
N LYS A 249 16.92 23.30 -18.22
CA LYS A 249 18.36 23.58 -18.18
C LYS A 249 18.88 23.26 -16.79
N VAL A 250 19.93 22.45 -16.72
CA VAL A 250 20.65 22.14 -15.47
C VAL A 250 21.94 22.96 -15.47
N VAL A 251 22.21 23.66 -14.37
CA VAL A 251 23.43 24.44 -14.17
C VAL A 251 24.18 23.86 -12.99
N THR A 252 25.42 23.43 -13.20
CA THR A 252 26.29 23.00 -12.10
C THR A 252 26.81 24.22 -11.36
N LEU A 253 26.65 24.24 -10.04
CA LEU A 253 27.22 25.26 -9.18
C LEU A 253 28.51 24.67 -8.58
N GLU A 254 29.66 25.27 -8.91
CA GLU A 254 30.91 25.00 -8.20
C GLU A 254 31.03 25.99 -7.04
N PRO A 255 31.55 25.58 -5.86
CA PRO A 255 31.78 26.48 -4.73
C PRO A 255 32.84 27.56 -5.02
#